data_AF-A0AA44S5N9-F1
#
_entry.id   AF-A0AA44S5N9-F1
#
_cell.length_a   1.000
_cell.length_b   1.000
_cell.length_c   1.000
_cell.angle_alpha   90.00
_cell.angle_beta   90.00
_cell.angle_gamma   90.00
#
_symmetry.space_group_name_H-M   'P 1'
#
loop_
_entity.id
_entity.type
_entity.pdbx_description
1 polymer ?
#
loop_
_entity_poly.entity_id
_entity_poly.type
_entity_poly.pdbx_seq_one_letter_code
_entity_poly.pdbx_strand_id
1 'polypeptide(L)' 'HWGSADQQATYLKEFAGENVPQACVAITEPQPLFDPTRLKTTAVRTPSGYRLDGVKSLIPAAADAELFIVGAQLGE' A
#
# COMPACT_ATOMS: atom_id res chain seq x y z
N HIS A 1 -8.58 10.33 -10.49
CA HIS A 1 -8.57 8.85 -10.58
C HIS A 1 -7.18 8.35 -10.23
N TRP A 2 -7.07 7.29 -9.42
CA TRP A 2 -5.79 6.64 -9.08
C TRP A 2 -5.66 5.30 -9.82
N GLY A 3 -4.43 4.88 -10.07
CA GLY A 3 -4.13 3.68 -10.88
C GLY A 3 -4.27 3.91 -12.38
N SER A 4 -3.40 3.27 -13.17
CA SER A 4 -3.53 3.22 -14.64
C SER A 4 -4.72 2.35 -15.06
N ALA A 5 -5.12 2.44 -16.33
CA ALA A 5 -6.17 1.57 -16.88
C ALA A 5 -5.84 0.08 -16.68
N ASP A 6 -4.58 -0.31 -16.92
CA ASP A 6 -4.13 -1.70 -16.73
C ASP A 6 -4.20 -2.14 -15.27
N GLN A 7 -3.80 -1.27 -14.32
CA GLN A 7 -3.92 -1.57 -12.89
C GLN A 7 -5.39 -1.72 -12.47
N GLN A 8 -6.26 -0.81 -12.94
CA GLN A 8 -7.69 -0.89 -12.64
C GLN A 8 -8.31 -2.15 -13.22
N ALA A 9 -8.01 -2.52 -14.46
CA ALA A 9 -8.49 -3.74 -15.09
C ALA A 9 -7.98 -5.00 -14.37
N THR A 10 -6.75 -4.98 -13.87
CA THR A 10 -6.14 -6.09 -13.12
C THR A 10 -6.81 -6.30 -11.76
N TYR A 11 -7.01 -5.23 -10.99
CA TYR A 11 -7.43 -5.36 -9.59
C TYR A 11 -8.92 -5.16 -9.35
N LEU A 12 -9.59 -4.20 -10.01
CA LEU A 12 -10.95 -3.80 -9.64
C LEU A 12 -12.03 -4.82 -9.99
N LYS A 13 -11.77 -5.70 -10.97
CA LYS A 13 -12.74 -6.70 -11.41
C LYS A 13 -13.16 -7.63 -10.27
N GLU A 14 -12.20 -8.10 -9.47
CA GLU A 14 -12.46 -9.01 -8.35
C GLU A 14 -13.24 -8.32 -7.21
N PHE A 15 -13.00 -7.03 -6.98
CA PHE A 15 -13.77 -6.25 -5.98
C PHE A 15 -15.22 -5.98 -6.37
N ALA A 16 -15.58 -6.19 -7.64
CA ALA A 16 -16.96 -6.13 -8.12
C ALA A 16 -17.64 -7.51 -8.21
N GLY A 17 -16.94 -8.58 -7.84
CA GLY A 17 -17.43 -9.95 -7.86
C GLY A 17 -17.97 -10.44 -6.51
N GLU A 18 -18.26 -11.74 -6.42
CA GLU A 18 -18.78 -12.38 -5.20
C GLU A 18 -17.67 -12.71 -4.20
N ASN A 19 -16.45 -12.98 -4.69
CA ASN A 19 -15.28 -13.32 -3.86
C ASN A 19 -14.36 -12.11 -3.75
N VAL A 20 -14.75 -11.16 -2.91
CA VAL A 20 -13.99 -9.92 -2.72
C VAL A 20 -12.70 -10.22 -1.93
N PRO A 21 -11.51 -9.94 -2.49
CA PRO A 21 -10.25 -10.20 -1.79
C PRO A 21 -10.11 -9.29 -0.57
N GLN A 22 -9.50 -9.81 0.50
CA GLN A 22 -9.11 -8.96 1.63
C GLN A 22 -7.96 -8.05 1.21
N ALA A 23 -8.09 -6.76 1.45
CA ALA A 23 -7.09 -5.77 1.08
C ALA A 23 -7.00 -4.64 2.10
N CYS A 24 -5.80 -4.06 2.21
CA CYS A 24 -5.51 -3.03 3.19
C CYS A 24 -4.90 -1.78 2.55
N VAL A 25 -5.20 -0.64 3.17
CA VAL A 25 -4.44 0.60 2.97
C VAL A 25 -3.49 0.77 4.15
N ALA A 26 -2.20 0.59 3.91
CA ALA A 26 -1.15 0.57 4.92
C ALA A 26 -0.39 1.91 4.96
N ILE A 27 -0.90 2.85 5.75
CA ILE A 27 -0.32 4.21 5.89
C ILE A 27 0.34 4.37 7.26
N THR A 28 -0.35 4.03 8.35
CA THR A 28 0.07 4.26 9.74
C THR A 28 1.38 3.57 10.11
N GLU A 29 2.24 4.28 10.85
CA GLU A 29 3.58 3.84 11.27
C GLU A 29 3.74 3.93 12.80
N PRO A 30 4.58 3.08 13.41
CA PRO A 30 4.72 3.00 14.87
C PRO A 30 5.54 4.18 15.40
N GLN A 31 4.91 5.35 15.50
CA GLN A 31 5.48 6.53 16.15
C GLN A 31 4.40 7.38 16.83
N PRO A 32 4.70 7.98 18.00
CA PRO A 32 3.82 8.99 18.60
C PRO A 32 3.56 10.15 17.64
N LEU A 33 2.34 10.68 17.67
CA LEU A 33 1.94 11.82 16.85
C LEU A 33 2.20 11.61 15.35
N PHE A 34 1.92 10.40 14.86
CA PHE A 34 2.07 10.02 13.46
C PHE A 34 1.49 11.08 12.51
N ASP A 35 2.31 11.50 11.55
CA ASP A 35 1.95 12.44 10.49
C ASP A 35 1.94 11.68 9.13
N PRO A 36 0.77 11.49 8.50
CA PRO A 36 0.67 10.75 7.25
C PRO A 36 1.34 11.42 6.04
N THR A 37 1.77 12.69 6.18
CA THR A 37 2.49 13.42 5.14
C THR A 37 4.01 13.32 5.27
N ARG A 38 4.52 12.71 6.36
CA ARG A 38 5.95 12.53 6.65
C ARG A 38 6.23 11.08 7.06
N LEU A 39 6.23 10.21 6.07
CA LEU A 39 6.41 8.76 6.26
C LEU A 39 7.89 8.40 6.45
N LYS A 40 8.17 7.48 7.37
CA LYS A 40 9.48 6.82 7.55
C LYS A 40 9.66 5.63 6.60
N THR A 41 8.58 4.96 6.22
CA THR A 41 8.64 3.92 5.17
C THR A 41 9.05 4.57 3.87
N THR A 42 10.10 4.05 3.23
CA THR A 42 10.64 4.60 1.99
C THR A 42 10.33 3.72 0.79
N ALA A 43 10.29 4.33 -0.39
CA ALA A 43 10.29 3.66 -1.68
C ALA A 43 11.45 4.20 -2.51
N VAL A 44 12.45 3.36 -2.79
CA VAL A 44 13.64 3.73 -3.57
C VAL A 44 13.57 3.08 -4.95
N ARG A 45 13.83 3.83 -6.01
CA ARG A 45 13.81 3.32 -7.38
C ARG A 45 14.85 2.23 -7.59
N THR A 46 14.49 1.23 -8.37
CA THR A 46 15.35 0.14 -8.83
C THR A 46 15.12 -0.06 -10.33
N PRO A 47 15.99 -0.79 -11.06
CA PRO A 47 15.80 -1.02 -12.49
C PRO A 47 14.45 -1.67 -12.85
N SER A 48 13.85 -2.44 -11.94
CA SER A 48 12.61 -3.19 -12.17
C SER A 48 11.40 -2.69 -11.35
N GLY A 49 11.50 -1.55 -10.67
CA GLY A 49 10.43 -1.03 -9.82
C GLY A 49 10.93 -0.28 -8.60
N TYR A 50 10.41 -0.59 -7.42
CA TYR A 50 10.79 0.06 -6.16
C TYR A 50 11.16 -0.97 -5.09
N ARG A 51 12.15 -0.64 -4.26
CA ARG A 51 12.41 -1.32 -2.99
C ARG A 51 11.70 -0.55 -1.88
N LEU A 52 10.86 -1.23 -1.13
CA LEU A 52 10.21 -0.68 0.06
C LEU A 52 10.99 -1.06 1.32
N ASP A 53 11.18 -0.11 2.23
CA ASP A 53 11.82 -0.34 3.54
C ASP A 53 11.09 0.47 4.62
N GLY A 54 10.63 -0.21 5.68
CA GLY A 54 9.92 0.42 6.79
C GLY A 54 9.01 -0.54 7.56
N VAL A 55 8.30 0.00 8.56
CA VAL A 55 7.36 -0.75 9.40
C VAL A 55 6.01 -0.03 9.45
N LYS A 56 4.94 -0.78 9.17
CA LYS A 56 3.55 -0.32 9.33
C LYS A 56 2.95 -0.88 10.60
N SER A 57 1.98 -0.17 11.18
CA SER A 57 1.34 -0.55 12.44
C SER A 57 -0.14 -0.28 12.42
N LEU A 58 -0.93 -1.07 13.16
CA LEU A 58 -2.38 -0.89 13.30
C LEU A 58 -3.12 -0.95 11.96
N ILE A 59 -2.65 -1.80 11.05
CA ILE A 59 -3.31 -2.02 9.75
C ILE A 59 -4.42 -3.07 9.93
N PRO A 60 -5.70 -2.72 9.76
CA PRO A 60 -6.81 -3.66 9.96
C PRO A 60 -6.70 -4.85 9.02
N ALA A 61 -6.93 -6.06 9.51
CA ALA A 61 -6.92 -7.31 8.74
C ALA A 61 -5.63 -7.60 7.95
N ALA A 62 -4.50 -6.96 8.29
CA ALA A 62 -3.25 -7.12 7.54
C ALA A 62 -2.70 -8.54 7.48
N ALA A 63 -3.04 -9.40 8.45
CA ALA A 63 -2.62 -10.80 8.43
C ALA A 63 -3.34 -11.62 7.34
N ASP A 64 -4.56 -11.24 6.98
CA ASP A 64 -5.41 -11.95 6.03
C ASP A 64 -5.48 -11.25 4.66
N ALA A 65 -4.85 -10.09 4.52
CA ALA A 65 -4.88 -9.32 3.29
C ALA A 65 -3.95 -9.88 2.22
N GLU A 66 -4.47 -9.94 1.00
CA GLU A 66 -3.77 -10.44 -0.18
C GLU A 66 -3.27 -9.28 -1.06
N LEU A 67 -3.82 -8.08 -0.87
CA LEU A 67 -3.44 -6.86 -1.59
C LEU A 67 -3.23 -5.69 -0.62
N PHE A 68 -2.13 -4.95 -0.83
CA PHE A 68 -1.79 -3.78 -0.03
C PHE A 68 -1.60 -2.55 -0.90
N ILE A 69 -2.26 -1.46 -0.54
CA ILE A 69 -1.84 -0.11 -0.94
C ILE A 69 -0.92 0.40 0.16
N VAL A 70 0.37 0.49 -0.12
CA VAL A 70 1.38 0.94 0.86
C VAL A 70 1.71 2.40 0.63
N GLY A 71 1.47 3.24 1.65
CA GLY A 71 1.99 4.61 1.66
C GLY A 71 3.49 4.58 1.97
N ALA A 72 4.31 5.18 1.11
CA ALA A 72 5.75 5.31 1.34
C ALA A 72 6.26 6.65 0.83
N GLN A 73 7.29 7.18 1.49
CA GLN A 73 8.03 8.35 1.04
C GLN A 73 8.86 7.95 -0.18
N LEU A 74 8.59 8.58 -1.32
CA LEU A 74 9.41 8.39 -2.51
C LEU A 74 10.79 9.03 -2.27
N GLY A 75 11.83 8.19 -2.23
CA GLY A 75 13.22 8.64 -2.21
C GLY A 75 13.71 8.96 -3.62
N GLU A 76 14.89 9.58 -3.70
CA GLU A 76 15.63 9.67 -4.97
C GLU A 76 16.10 8.30 -5.47
#